data_AF-A0A250JC31-F1
#
_entry.id   AF-A0A250JC31-F1
#
_cell.length_a   1.000
_cell.length_b   1.000
_cell.length_c   1.000
_cell.angle_alpha   90.00
_cell.angle_beta   90.00
_cell.angle_gamma   90.00
#
_symmetry.space_group_name_H-M   'P 1'
#
loop_
_entity.id
_entity.type
_entity.pdbx_description
1 polymer ?
#
loop_
_entity_poly.entity_id
_entity_poly.type
_entity_poly.pdbx_seq_one_letter_code
_entity_poly.pdbx_strand_id
1 'polypeptide(L)'
;MQLTNWIRTFGMFAAVTCSSSVFAKESIKLDCPTGTVQSSSANGKAADIVACVKTNGKAFSPHGATVYLYPNGTKQAEGMSEDGFRTGLWTFYNEQGRKTGSATFKHSNFHGEVVELHENGKIKKVDQYIEGLREGTAKEFSADGTLVKQTEYRNNRQVAVK
;
A
#
# COMPACT_ATOMS: atom_id res chain seq x y z
N MET A 1 -8.94 13.65 -71.18
CA MET A 1 -8.23 12.80 -72.16
C MET A 1 -6.74 12.94 -71.87
N GLN A 2 -6.05 11.80 -71.69
CA GLN A 2 -4.63 11.63 -71.33
C GLN A 2 -4.27 11.93 -69.84
N LEU A 3 -3.51 11.15 -69.07
CA LEU A 3 -2.83 9.85 -69.21
C LEU A 3 -2.39 9.37 -67.80
N THR A 4 -2.40 8.04 -67.62
CA THR A 4 -1.46 7.19 -66.85
C THR A 4 -1.33 7.28 -65.32
N ASN A 5 -1.98 6.28 -64.71
CA ASN A 5 -1.49 5.44 -63.62
C ASN A 5 0.03 5.13 -63.68
N TRP A 6 0.70 5.18 -62.52
CA TRP A 6 1.79 4.25 -62.21
C TRP A 6 1.76 3.83 -60.74
N ILE A 7 1.47 2.54 -60.59
CA ILE A 7 1.61 1.75 -59.36
C ILE A 7 3.10 1.58 -59.10
N ARG A 8 3.54 1.99 -57.90
CA ARG A 8 4.78 1.47 -57.31
C ARG A 8 4.43 0.78 -56.01
N THR A 9 4.27 -0.53 -56.11
CA THR A 9 4.40 -1.47 -55.02
C THR A 9 5.81 -1.35 -54.43
N PHE A 10 5.92 -0.80 -53.23
CA PHE A 10 7.04 -1.05 -52.34
C PHE A 10 6.52 -1.82 -51.14
N GLY A 11 6.69 -3.14 -51.18
CA GLY A 11 6.68 -3.93 -49.97
C GLY A 11 7.91 -3.55 -49.15
N MET A 12 7.71 -3.11 -47.91
CA MET A 12 8.77 -3.04 -46.93
C MET A 12 8.22 -3.51 -45.60
N PHE A 13 8.66 -4.71 -45.26
CA PHE A 13 8.89 -5.25 -43.92
C PHE A 13 8.12 -4.62 -42.76
N ALA A 14 7.30 -5.47 -42.14
CA ALA A 14 6.89 -5.35 -40.76
C ALA A 14 8.09 -5.02 -39.86
N ALA A 15 8.20 -3.77 -39.46
CA ALA A 15 8.82 -3.42 -38.19
C ALA A 15 7.66 -3.25 -37.21
N VAL A 16 7.22 -4.36 -36.62
CA VAL A 16 6.58 -4.29 -35.30
C VAL A 16 7.70 -3.76 -34.40
N THR A 17 7.77 -2.44 -34.26
CA THR A 17 8.61 -1.85 -33.24
C THR A 17 8.04 -2.38 -31.95
N CYS A 18 8.75 -3.32 -31.36
CA CYS A 18 8.62 -3.65 -29.96
C CYS A 18 8.96 -2.37 -29.22
N SER A 19 7.96 -1.49 -29.10
CA SER A 19 7.96 -0.40 -28.15
C SER A 19 7.96 -1.10 -26.81
N SER A 20 9.16 -1.46 -26.39
CA SER A 20 9.48 -1.85 -25.04
C SER A 20 8.95 -0.70 -24.22
N SER A 21 7.76 -0.87 -23.66
CA SER A 21 7.21 0.05 -22.68
C SER A 21 8.14 -0.10 -21.49
N VAL A 22 9.23 0.67 -21.52
CA VAL A 22 10.03 1.00 -20.36
C VAL A 22 9.03 1.72 -19.48
N PHE A 23 8.40 0.97 -18.57
CA PHE A 23 7.53 1.52 -17.56
C PHE A 23 8.37 2.49 -16.75
N ALA A 24 8.27 3.78 -17.09
CA ALA A 24 8.84 4.84 -16.30
C ALA A 24 8.23 4.68 -14.91
N LYS A 25 9.09 4.41 -13.93
CA LYS A 25 8.70 4.20 -12.53
C LYS A 25 8.06 5.50 -12.05
N GLU A 26 6.73 5.53 -11.98
CA GLU A 26 5.98 6.74 -11.65
C GLU A 26 6.39 7.22 -10.25
N SER A 27 6.85 8.47 -10.17
CA SER A 27 7.28 9.06 -8.91
C SER A 27 6.07 9.33 -8.03
N ILE A 28 6.08 8.82 -6.79
CA ILE A 28 5.00 9.05 -5.82
C ILE A 28 4.93 10.53 -5.46
N LYS A 29 3.76 11.13 -5.68
CA LYS A 29 3.43 12.49 -5.28
C LYS A 29 2.43 12.44 -4.13
N LEU A 30 2.72 13.14 -3.05
CA LEU A 30 1.91 13.22 -1.84
C LEU A 30 1.30 14.62 -1.69
N ASP A 31 0.05 14.67 -1.24
CA ASP A 31 -0.60 15.90 -0.83
C ASP A 31 -0.24 16.19 0.63
N CYS A 32 0.79 17.01 0.83
CA CYS A 32 1.30 17.31 2.16
C CYS A 32 0.54 18.43 2.86
N PRO A 33 0.15 18.26 4.13
CA PRO A 33 -0.54 19.29 4.89
C PRO A 33 0.35 20.52 5.12
N THR A 34 -0.27 21.66 5.41
CA THR A 34 0.44 22.91 5.71
C THR A 34 1.49 22.73 6.80
N GLY A 35 2.70 23.26 6.56
CA GLY A 35 3.81 23.13 7.49
C GLY A 35 4.62 21.83 7.33
N THR A 36 4.32 21.02 6.31
CA THR A 36 5.09 19.82 5.97
C THR A 36 5.52 19.84 4.51
N VAL A 37 6.58 19.11 4.19
CA VAL A 37 7.11 18.97 2.82
C VAL A 37 7.30 17.51 2.48
N GLN A 38 7.09 17.13 1.22
CA GLN A 38 7.41 15.76 0.79
C GLN A 38 8.93 15.56 0.82
N SER A 39 9.35 14.47 1.45
CA SER A 39 10.74 14.01 1.49
C SER A 39 10.80 12.51 1.18
N SER A 40 11.92 12.08 0.61
CA SER A 40 12.21 10.68 0.34
C SER A 40 13.55 10.29 0.97
N SER A 41 13.58 9.14 1.63
CA SER A 41 14.80 8.55 2.21
C SER A 41 15.07 7.22 1.54
N ALA A 42 16.31 6.99 1.10
CA ALA A 42 16.72 5.80 0.35
C ALA A 42 17.94 5.12 0.99
N ASN A 43 17.82 3.86 1.43
CA ASN A 43 18.98 3.04 1.81
C ASN A 43 19.50 2.22 0.62
N GLY A 44 19.81 2.91 -0.49
CA GLY A 44 20.79 2.42 -1.46
C GLY A 44 20.30 2.01 -2.85
N LYS A 45 19.00 1.77 -3.13
CA LYS A 45 18.53 1.53 -4.52
C LYS A 45 17.11 2.04 -4.87
N ALA A 46 16.30 2.43 -3.90
CA ALA A 46 15.03 3.16 -4.09
C ALA A 46 14.76 3.96 -2.80
N ALA A 47 13.87 4.96 -2.84
CA ALA A 47 13.35 5.53 -1.61
C ALA A 47 12.64 4.42 -0.84
N ASP A 48 13.08 4.11 0.38
CA ASP A 48 12.39 3.16 1.26
C ASP A 48 11.13 3.79 1.84
N ILE A 49 11.13 5.13 1.93
CA ILE A 49 10.04 5.93 2.48
C ILE A 49 9.89 7.19 1.63
N VAL A 50 8.65 7.50 1.26
CA VAL A 50 8.20 8.80 0.77
C VAL A 50 7.18 9.32 1.77
N ALA A 51 7.43 10.46 2.39
CA ALA A 51 6.56 10.98 3.45
C ALA A 51 6.47 12.50 3.42
N CYS A 52 5.35 13.02 3.88
CA CYS A 52 5.28 14.39 4.35
C CYS A 52 6.01 14.46 5.68
N VAL A 53 6.99 15.37 5.79
CA VAL A 53 7.81 15.53 6.98
C VAL A 53 7.67 16.94 7.52
N LYS A 54 7.62 17.03 8.85
CA LYS A 54 7.80 18.28 9.59
C LYS A 54 9.26 18.38 10.01
N THR A 55 9.84 19.58 9.91
CA THR A 55 11.22 19.84 10.31
C THR A 55 11.25 20.50 11.68
N ASN A 56 11.91 19.85 12.64
CA ASN A 56 12.20 20.41 13.95
C ASN A 56 13.72 20.50 14.11
N GLY A 57 14.31 21.59 13.63
CA GLY A 57 15.77 21.75 13.56
C GLY A 57 16.40 20.80 12.54
N LYS A 58 17.28 19.89 12.98
CA LYS A 58 17.90 18.85 12.12
C LYS A 58 17.09 17.55 12.04
N ALA A 59 16.04 17.41 12.85
CA ALA A 59 15.21 16.22 12.87
C ALA A 59 14.07 16.31 11.83
N PHE A 60 13.89 15.24 11.08
CA PHE A 60 12.77 15.04 10.17
C PHE A 60 11.81 14.03 10.79
N SER A 61 10.58 14.46 11.04
CA SER A 61 9.53 13.62 11.62
C SER A 61 8.37 13.47 10.62
N PRO A 62 8.01 12.25 10.21
CA PRO A 62 6.83 12.02 9.37
C PRO A 62 5.55 12.62 9.99
N HIS A 63 4.86 13.47 9.24
CA HIS A 63 3.63 14.14 9.66
C HIS A 63 2.76 14.37 8.42
N GLY A 64 1.65 13.65 8.30
CA GLY A 64 0.81 13.56 7.11
C GLY A 64 0.99 12.25 6.33
N ALA A 65 0.70 12.29 5.02
CA ALA A 65 0.75 11.12 4.17
C ALA A 65 2.15 10.48 4.16
N THR A 66 2.20 9.16 4.30
CA THR A 66 3.44 8.38 4.38
C THR A 66 3.29 7.09 3.59
N VAL A 67 4.29 6.77 2.78
CA VAL A 67 4.35 5.56 1.97
C VAL A 67 5.70 4.88 2.19
N TYR A 68 5.66 3.60 2.57
CA TYR A 68 6.81 2.71 2.57
C TYR A 68 6.86 1.95 1.26
N LEU A 69 8.05 1.74 0.73
CA LEU A 69 8.28 1.06 -0.53
C LEU A 69 9.17 -0.15 -0.34
N TYR A 70 8.87 -1.21 -1.10
CA TYR A 70 9.78 -2.32 -1.29
C TYR A 70 11.01 -1.89 -2.10
N PRO A 71 12.12 -2.66 -2.11
CA PRO A 71 13.28 -2.36 -2.94
C PRO A 71 12.97 -2.27 -4.44
N ASN A 72 11.96 -3.01 -4.91
CA ASN A 72 11.46 -2.92 -6.28
C ASN A 72 10.68 -1.62 -6.57
N GLY A 73 10.38 -0.82 -5.54
CA GLY A 73 9.64 0.44 -5.56
C GLY A 73 8.12 0.29 -5.57
N THR A 74 7.59 -0.92 -5.43
CA THR A 74 6.17 -1.14 -5.17
C THR A 74 5.84 -0.68 -3.75
N LYS A 75 4.62 -0.14 -3.54
CA LYS A 75 4.14 0.20 -2.20
C LYS A 75 4.19 -1.03 -1.30
N GLN A 76 4.74 -0.88 -0.11
CA GLN A 76 4.69 -1.85 0.97
C GLN A 76 3.56 -1.51 1.95
N ALA A 77 3.47 -0.23 2.31
CA ALA A 77 2.43 0.27 3.17
C ALA A 77 2.16 1.74 2.90
N GLU A 78 0.93 2.19 3.10
CA GLU A 78 0.60 3.61 3.07
C GLU A 78 -0.42 3.98 4.13
N GLY A 79 -0.36 5.22 4.60
CA GLY A 79 -1.27 5.74 5.61
C GLY A 79 -0.85 7.12 6.08
N MET A 80 -1.37 7.52 7.23
CA MET A 80 -1.06 8.80 7.87
C MET A 80 -0.09 8.61 9.03
N SER A 81 0.84 9.54 9.18
CA SER A 81 1.71 9.65 10.34
C SER A 81 1.48 10.98 11.06
N GLU A 82 1.68 10.99 12.37
CA GLU A 82 1.66 12.20 13.19
C GLU A 82 2.90 12.18 14.09
N ASP A 83 3.78 13.15 13.90
CA ASP A 83 5.04 13.31 14.64
C ASP A 83 5.91 12.04 14.70
N GLY A 84 5.93 11.31 13.60
CA GLY A 84 6.70 10.07 13.41
C GLY A 84 5.95 8.80 13.78
N PHE A 85 4.73 8.90 14.33
CA PHE A 85 3.93 7.74 14.73
C PHE A 85 2.82 7.46 13.72
N ARG A 86 2.51 6.18 13.48
CA ARG A 86 1.39 5.81 12.61
C ARG A 86 0.06 6.18 13.26
N THR A 87 -0.83 6.76 12.49
CA THR A 87 -2.18 7.14 12.93
C THR A 87 -3.21 6.83 11.85
N GLY A 88 -4.44 6.54 12.27
CA GLY A 88 -5.55 6.23 11.38
C GLY A 88 -5.37 4.94 10.59
N LEU A 89 -6.03 4.86 9.44
CA LEU A 89 -6.02 3.68 8.59
C LEU A 89 -4.71 3.57 7.80
N TRP A 90 -4.10 2.40 7.90
CA TRP A 90 -2.95 1.98 7.10
C TRP A 90 -3.34 0.82 6.20
N THR A 91 -2.89 0.85 4.95
CA THR A 91 -3.06 -0.22 3.98
C THR A 91 -1.72 -0.89 3.69
N PHE A 92 -1.73 -2.22 3.58
CA PHE A 92 -0.53 -3.01 3.33
C PHE A 92 -0.65 -3.75 2.00
N TYR A 93 0.50 -3.93 1.36
CA TYR A 93 0.63 -4.57 0.05
C TYR A 93 1.79 -5.56 0.07
N ASN A 94 1.79 -6.52 -0.87
CA ASN A 94 2.94 -7.36 -1.14
C ASN A 94 3.83 -6.76 -2.24
N GLU A 95 4.97 -7.40 -2.54
CA GLU A 95 5.93 -6.92 -3.56
C GLU A 95 5.35 -6.83 -4.97
N GLN A 96 4.24 -7.54 -5.23
CA GLN A 96 3.50 -7.52 -6.50
C GLN A 96 2.44 -6.41 -6.54
N GLY A 97 2.29 -5.62 -5.47
CA GLY A 97 1.35 -4.52 -5.37
C GLY A 97 -0.08 -4.93 -5.01
N ARG A 98 -0.30 -6.22 -4.67
CA ARG A 98 -1.61 -6.70 -4.22
C ARG A 98 -1.82 -6.34 -2.75
N LYS A 99 -2.98 -5.78 -2.43
CA LYS A 99 -3.36 -5.47 -1.04
C LYS A 99 -3.40 -6.76 -0.23
N THR A 100 -2.70 -6.78 0.91
CA THR A 100 -2.64 -7.92 1.84
C THR A 100 -3.47 -7.68 3.09
N GLY A 101 -3.82 -6.42 3.39
CA GLY A 101 -4.58 -6.08 4.57
C GLY A 101 -4.67 -4.60 4.85
N SER A 102 -5.23 -4.27 5.99
CA SER A 102 -5.25 -2.92 6.55
C SER A 102 -5.30 -2.97 8.07
N ALA A 103 -4.80 -1.94 8.73
CA ALA A 103 -4.87 -1.82 10.18
C ALA A 103 -5.10 -0.37 10.59
N THR A 104 -5.87 -0.17 11.64
CA THR A 104 -6.04 1.15 12.25
C THR A 104 -5.02 1.33 13.37
N PHE A 105 -4.33 2.47 13.36
CA PHE A 105 -3.31 2.80 14.34
C PHE A 105 -3.68 4.04 15.15
N LYS A 106 -3.22 4.06 16.39
CA LYS A 106 -3.16 5.25 17.23
C LYS A 106 -1.78 5.28 17.90
N HIS A 107 -0.99 6.29 17.59
CA HIS A 107 0.37 6.45 18.10
C HIS A 107 1.24 5.18 17.90
N SER A 108 1.21 4.61 16.69
CA SER A 108 1.88 3.36 16.31
C SER A 108 1.40 2.06 16.99
N ASN A 109 0.40 2.12 17.88
CA ASN A 109 -0.27 0.93 18.40
C ASN A 109 -1.51 0.59 17.57
N PHE A 110 -1.84 -0.69 17.43
CA PHE A 110 -3.12 -1.09 16.83
C PHE A 110 -4.28 -0.56 17.69
N HIS A 111 -5.23 0.11 17.06
CA HIS A 111 -6.38 0.67 17.73
C HIS A 111 -7.56 0.71 16.77
N GLY A 112 -8.53 -0.18 16.98
CA GLY A 112 -9.63 -0.46 16.06
C GLY A 112 -9.40 -1.75 15.28
N GLU A 113 -9.87 -1.76 14.05
CA GLU A 113 -9.90 -2.96 13.21
C GLU A 113 -8.54 -3.25 12.53
N VAL A 114 -8.17 -4.53 12.52
CA VAL A 114 -7.08 -5.08 11.72
C VAL A 114 -7.65 -6.16 10.80
N VAL A 115 -7.45 -5.99 9.50
CA VAL A 115 -7.95 -6.86 8.44
C VAL A 115 -6.78 -7.51 7.70
N GLU A 116 -6.82 -8.83 7.60
CA GLU A 116 -5.95 -9.62 6.74
C GLU A 116 -6.75 -10.16 5.55
N LEU A 117 -6.16 -10.16 4.36
CA LEU A 117 -6.79 -10.66 3.13
C LEU A 117 -6.15 -11.97 2.67
N HIS A 118 -6.95 -12.82 2.04
CA HIS A 118 -6.50 -13.94 1.23
C HIS A 118 -5.87 -13.44 -0.07
N GLU A 119 -5.13 -14.31 -0.77
CA GLU A 119 -4.49 -13.97 -2.06
C GLU A 119 -5.49 -13.54 -3.15
N ASN A 120 -6.75 -13.97 -3.03
CA ASN A 120 -7.85 -13.59 -3.91
C ASN A 120 -8.52 -12.24 -3.52
N GLY A 121 -7.98 -11.54 -2.51
CA GLY A 121 -8.46 -10.25 -2.03
C GLY A 121 -9.66 -10.30 -1.09
N LYS A 122 -10.23 -11.49 -0.81
CA LYS A 122 -11.30 -11.64 0.18
C LYS A 122 -10.75 -11.58 1.60
N ILE A 123 -11.59 -11.19 2.56
CA ILE A 123 -11.22 -11.15 3.98
C ILE A 123 -10.83 -12.55 4.42
N LYS A 124 -9.65 -12.65 5.05
CA LYS A 124 -9.15 -13.84 5.74
C LYS A 124 -9.40 -13.74 7.22
N LYS A 125 -9.13 -12.57 7.79
CA LYS A 125 -9.25 -12.35 9.23
C LYS A 125 -9.61 -10.90 9.53
N VAL A 126 -10.46 -10.72 10.53
CA VAL A 126 -10.73 -9.41 11.14
C VAL A 126 -10.50 -9.55 12.64
N ASP A 127 -9.61 -8.74 13.19
CA ASP A 127 -9.34 -8.62 14.62
C ASP A 127 -9.71 -7.21 15.10
N GLN A 128 -10.06 -7.08 16.37
CA GLN A 128 -10.31 -5.80 17.03
C GLN A 128 -9.26 -5.56 18.12
N TYR A 129 -8.73 -4.33 18.17
CA TYR A 129 -7.70 -3.93 19.11
C TYR A 129 -8.06 -2.64 19.85
N ILE A 130 -7.63 -2.53 21.10
CA ILE A 130 -7.61 -1.28 21.88
C ILE A 130 -6.21 -1.11 22.43
N GLU A 131 -5.53 -0.02 22.02
CA GLU A 131 -4.18 0.34 22.51
C GLU A 131 -3.17 -0.82 22.43
N GLY A 132 -3.17 -1.55 21.31
CA GLY A 132 -2.27 -2.67 21.03
C GLY A 132 -2.72 -4.02 21.61
N LEU A 133 -3.80 -4.07 22.39
CA LEU A 133 -4.36 -5.31 22.94
C LEU A 133 -5.56 -5.77 22.12
N ARG A 134 -5.61 -7.06 21.75
CA ARG A 134 -6.82 -7.67 21.19
C ARG A 134 -7.94 -7.60 22.19
N GLU A 135 -9.05 -7.00 21.78
CA GLU A 135 -10.23 -6.78 22.59
C GLU A 135 -11.47 -6.89 21.71
N GLY A 136 -12.40 -7.76 22.09
CA GLY A 136 -13.61 -8.05 21.32
C GLY A 136 -13.46 -9.24 20.36
N THR A 137 -14.28 -9.23 19.31
CA THR A 137 -14.49 -10.38 18.43
C THR A 137 -13.49 -10.41 17.28
N ALA A 138 -12.71 -11.49 17.21
CA ALA A 138 -11.97 -11.88 16.02
C ALA A 138 -12.80 -12.84 15.15
N LYS A 139 -12.74 -12.67 13.84
CA LYS A 139 -13.41 -13.52 12.85
C LYS A 139 -12.41 -14.01 11.83
N GLU A 140 -12.41 -15.30 11.55
CA GLU A 140 -11.61 -15.93 10.50
C GLU A 140 -12.54 -16.49 9.42
N PHE A 141 -12.16 -16.31 8.17
CA PHE A 141 -12.95 -16.69 7.00
C PHE A 141 -12.14 -17.57 6.06
N SER A 142 -12.77 -18.53 5.40
CA SER A 142 -12.18 -19.31 4.33
C SER A 142 -12.02 -18.48 3.05
N ALA A 143 -11.26 -19.00 2.08
CA ALA A 143 -10.98 -18.30 0.82
C ALA A 143 -12.23 -18.02 -0.03
N ASP A 144 -13.33 -18.75 0.16
CA ASP A 144 -14.62 -18.48 -0.48
C ASP A 144 -15.40 -17.34 0.20
N GLY A 145 -15.01 -16.94 1.41
CA GLY A 145 -15.66 -15.90 2.23
C GLY A 145 -16.56 -16.45 3.34
N THR A 146 -16.61 -17.76 3.55
CA THR A 146 -17.41 -18.38 4.61
C THR A 146 -16.76 -18.14 5.98
N LEU A 147 -17.53 -17.74 6.99
CA LEU A 147 -17.03 -17.63 8.37
C LEU A 147 -16.70 -19.02 8.90
N VAL A 148 -15.44 -19.25 9.27
CA VAL A 148 -14.96 -20.56 9.75
C VAL A 148 -14.75 -20.59 11.26
N LYS A 149 -14.51 -19.43 11.88
CA LYS A 149 -14.22 -19.35 13.31
C LYS A 149 -14.47 -17.94 13.82
N GLN A 150 -15.05 -17.87 15.02
CA GLN A 150 -15.16 -16.65 15.79
C GLN A 150 -14.48 -16.84 17.15
N THR A 151 -13.72 -15.86 17.60
CA THR A 151 -13.00 -15.92 18.87
C THR A 151 -13.13 -14.61 19.61
N GLU A 152 -13.58 -14.66 20.85
CA GLU A 152 -13.66 -13.48 21.71
C GLU A 152 -12.36 -13.30 22.49
N TYR A 153 -11.84 -12.08 22.50
CA TYR A 153 -10.65 -11.69 23.23
C TYR A 153 -10.96 -10.64 24.29
N ARG A 154 -10.25 -10.72 25.42
CA ARG A 154 -10.14 -9.64 26.41
C ARG A 154 -8.68 -9.53 26.84
N ASN A 155 -8.09 -8.34 26.69
CA ASN A 155 -6.69 -8.08 27.03
C ASN A 155 -5.73 -9.15 26.46
N ASN A 156 -5.81 -9.39 25.14
CA ASN A 156 -5.05 -10.44 24.43
C ASN A 156 -5.38 -11.90 24.78
N ARG A 157 -6.25 -12.16 25.77
CA ARG A 157 -6.62 -13.53 26.15
C ARG A 157 -7.89 -13.94 25.46
N GLN A 158 -7.86 -15.11 24.83
CA GLN A 158 -9.05 -15.76 24.32
C GLN A 158 -9.99 -16.12 25.48
N VAL A 159 -11.24 -15.69 25.41
CA VAL A 159 -12.27 -15.95 26.43
C VAL A 159 -13.38 -16.87 25.91
N ALA A 160 -13.60 -16.93 24.59
CA ALA A 160 -14.55 -17.85 23.97
C ALA A 160 -14.18 -18.16 22.52
N VAL A 161 -14.58 -19.33 22.02
CA VAL A 161 -14.48 -19.72 20.60
C VAL A 161 -15.83 -20.27 20.17
N LYS A 162 -16.25 -19.91 18.96
CA LYS A 162 -17.45 -20.40 18.29
C LYS A 162 -17.11 -20.84 16.88
#